data_AF-A0A350CQZ1-F1
#
_entry.id   AF-A0A350CQZ1-F1
#
_cell.length_a   1.000
_cell.length_b   1.000
_cell.length_c   1.000
_cell.angle_alpha   90.00
_cell.angle_beta   90.00
_cell.angle_gamma   90.00
#
_symmetry.space_group_name_H-M   'P 1'
#
loop_
_entity.id
_entity.type
_entity.pdbx_description
1 polymer ?
#
loop_
_entity_poly.entity_id
_entity_poly.type
_entity_poly.pdbx_seq_one_letter_code
_entity_poly.pdbx_strand_id
1 'polypeptide(L)'
;MDTSKFKRYPGSRAFWFLFGVGLGGMGLVTGIERGLTGETLIGIGLILLGIQGLLRPVVLTRAGKMSKEEMSREVSIGSDMFHGGLSLVMAAALLVGFVLKYLVKV
;
A
#
# COMPACT_ATOMS: atom_id res chain seq x y z
N MET A 1 10.93 -17.15 -9.57
CA MET A 1 10.45 -15.78 -9.33
C MET A 1 11.24 -14.87 -10.27
N ASP A 2 10.59 -14.27 -11.27
CA ASP A 2 11.29 -13.45 -12.27
C ASP A 2 11.60 -12.06 -11.69
N THR A 3 12.84 -11.87 -11.23
CA THR A 3 13.31 -10.63 -10.60
C THR A 3 13.46 -9.48 -11.60
N SER A 4 13.33 -9.74 -12.91
CA SER A 4 13.41 -8.70 -13.95
C SER A 4 12.34 -7.62 -13.78
N LYS A 5 11.15 -7.97 -13.25
CA LYS A 5 10.04 -7.03 -13.03
C LYS A 5 10.34 -5.97 -11.97
N PHE A 6 11.17 -6.27 -10.96
CA PHE A 6 11.58 -5.29 -9.94
C PHE A 6 12.39 -4.14 -10.53
N LYS A 7 13.11 -4.38 -11.64
CA LYS A 7 13.87 -3.35 -12.35
C LYS A 7 12.98 -2.39 -13.15
N ARG A 8 11.69 -2.71 -13.34
CA ARG A 8 10.72 -1.82 -13.98
C ARG A 8 10.13 -0.85 -12.94
N TYR A 9 10.21 0.44 -13.22
CA TYR A 9 9.72 1.55 -12.38
C TYR A 9 10.29 1.60 -10.94
N PRO A 10 11.63 1.49 -10.75
CA PRO A 10 12.24 1.41 -9.43
C PRO A 10 11.97 2.66 -8.58
N GLY A 11 11.94 3.85 -9.21
CA GLY A 11 11.63 5.10 -8.52
C GLY A 11 10.21 5.15 -7.95
N SER A 12 9.20 4.76 -8.73
CA SER A 12 7.80 4.72 -8.27
C SER A 12 7.62 3.69 -7.14
N ARG A 13 8.22 2.50 -7.30
CA ARG A 13 8.21 1.46 -6.27
C ARG A 13 8.84 1.97 -4.97
N ALA A 14 10.05 2.53 -5.04
CA ALA A 14 10.76 3.05 -3.89
C ALA A 14 10.01 4.19 -3.23
N PHE A 15 9.47 5.12 -4.01
CA PHE A 15 8.65 6.23 -3.49
C PHE A 15 7.46 5.72 -2.69
N TRP A 16 6.62 4.85 -3.27
CA TRP A 16 5.44 4.34 -2.57
C TRP A 16 5.79 3.49 -1.37
N PHE A 17 6.84 2.67 -1.48
CA PHE A 17 7.32 1.87 -0.37
C PHE A 17 7.79 2.73 0.80
N LEU A 18 8.69 3.69 0.55
CA LEU A 18 9.22 4.59 1.56
C LEU A 18 8.13 5.49 2.15
N PHE A 19 7.20 5.95 1.33
CA PHE A 19 6.05 6.73 1.77
C PHE A 19 5.16 5.92 2.73
N GLY A 20 4.73 4.73 2.31
CA GLY A 20 3.85 3.88 3.09
C GLY A 20 4.50 3.37 4.38
N VAL A 21 5.76 2.93 4.30
CA VAL A 21 6.52 2.45 5.47
C VAL A 21 6.91 3.60 6.39
N GLY A 22 7.29 4.77 5.86
CA GLY A 22 7.67 5.92 6.67
C GLY A 22 6.49 6.44 7.48
N LEU A 23 5.39 6.82 6.81
CA LEU A 23 4.21 7.33 7.49
C LEU A 23 3.51 6.25 8.32
N GLY A 24 3.37 5.05 7.76
CA GLY A 24 2.73 3.93 8.44
C GLY A 24 3.52 3.44 9.64
N GLY A 25 4.85 3.40 9.55
CA GLY A 25 5.74 3.06 10.66
C GLY A 25 5.68 4.08 11.79
N MET A 26 5.69 5.39 11.48
CA MET A 26 5.53 6.43 12.50
C MET A 26 4.16 6.33 13.21
N GLY A 27 3.08 6.14 12.44
CA GLY A 27 1.74 5.96 12.99
C GLY A 27 1.61 4.68 13.83
N LEU A 28 2.23 3.59 13.38
CA LEU A 28 2.25 2.32 14.09
C LEU A 28 2.99 2.42 15.42
N VAL A 29 4.19 3.00 15.43
CA VAL A 29 4.97 3.22 16.67
C VAL A 29 4.20 4.10 17.64
N THR A 30 3.70 5.25 17.17
CA THR A 30 2.93 6.17 18.01
C THR A 30 1.66 5.51 18.56
N GLY A 31 0.98 4.72 17.73
CA GLY A 31 -0.23 4.00 18.12
C GLY A 31 0.03 2.96 19.19
N ILE A 32 1.09 2.17 19.05
CA ILE A 32 1.49 1.16 20.03
C ILE A 32 1.91 1.81 21.34
N GLU A 33 2.79 2.82 21.29
CA GLU A 33 3.33 3.49 22.50
C GLU A 33 2.23 4.18 23.32
N ARG A 34 1.20 4.70 22.65
CA ARG A 34 0.10 5.45 23.29
C ARG A 34 -1.17 4.64 23.48
N GLY A 35 -1.17 3.36 23.10
CA GLY A 35 -2.37 2.50 23.15
C GLY A 35 -3.52 2.97 22.25
N LEU A 36 -3.23 3.70 21.18
CA LEU A 36 -4.23 4.24 20.24
C LEU A 36 -4.50 3.21 19.15
N THR A 37 -5.64 2.52 19.25
CA THR A 37 -5.94 1.39 18.35
C THR A 37 -6.21 1.88 16.93
N GLY A 38 -6.94 2.99 16.79
CA GLY A 38 -7.17 3.60 15.47
C GLY A 38 -5.89 4.03 14.76
N GLU A 39 -4.95 4.63 15.47
CA GLU A 39 -3.63 5.06 14.94
C GLU A 39 -2.81 3.86 14.46
N THR A 40 -2.79 2.79 15.26
CA THR A 40 -2.11 1.53 14.97
C THR A 40 -2.63 0.89 13.69
N LEU A 41 -3.96 0.78 13.55
CA LEU A 41 -4.58 0.20 12.36
C LEU A 41 -4.37 1.05 11.10
N ILE A 42 -4.43 2.38 11.21
CA ILE A 42 -4.09 3.28 10.10
C ILE A 42 -2.62 3.08 9.70
N GLY A 43 -1.71 2.98 10.67
CA GLY A 43 -0.29 2.71 10.45
C GLY A 43 -0.05 1.41 9.66
N ILE A 44 -0.69 0.32 10.08
CA ILE A 44 -0.66 -0.97 9.37
C ILE A 44 -1.19 -0.82 7.94
N GLY A 45 -2.33 -0.15 7.77
CA GLY A 45 -2.91 0.10 6.44
C GLY A 45 -1.94 0.85 5.51
N LEU A 46 -1.24 1.87 6.01
CA LEU A 46 -0.25 2.62 5.24
C LEU A 46 1.00 1.79 4.90
N ILE A 47 1.44 0.91 5.79
CA ILE A 47 2.54 -0.04 5.49
C ILE A 47 2.11 -0.99 4.36
N LEU A 48 0.89 -1.55 4.42
CA LEU A 48 0.36 -2.42 3.38
C LEU A 48 0.23 -1.68 2.04
N LEU A 49 -0.16 -0.40 2.06
CA LEU A 49 -0.14 0.46 0.88
C LEU A 49 1.26 0.59 0.28
N GLY A 50 2.29 0.77 1.11
CA GLY A 50 3.68 0.83 0.67
C GLY A 50 4.15 -0.48 0.04
N ILE A 51 3.82 -1.62 0.64
CA ILE A 51 4.08 -2.96 0.07
C ILE A 51 3.34 -3.12 -1.25
N GLN A 52 2.09 -2.66 -1.34
CA GLN A 52 1.32 -2.75 -2.57
C GLN A 52 1.92 -1.90 -3.70
N GLY A 53 2.36 -0.67 -3.41
CA GLY A 53 3.05 0.18 -4.38
C GLY A 53 4.43 -0.36 -4.76
N LEU A 54 5.11 -1.06 -3.85
CA LEU A 54 6.35 -1.78 -4.15
C LEU A 54 6.10 -2.90 -5.15
N LEU A 55 4.99 -3.65 -5.03
CA LEU A 55 4.72 -4.84 -5.85
C LEU A 55 3.98 -4.51 -7.15
N ARG A 56 3.03 -3.58 -7.11
CA ARG A 56 2.23 -3.07 -8.22
C ARG A 56 2.46 -1.54 -8.31
N PRO A 57 3.52 -1.10 -9.00
CA PRO A 57 3.88 0.32 -9.05
C PRO A 57 2.79 1.14 -9.74
N VAL A 58 2.63 2.37 -9.27
CA VAL A 58 1.82 3.37 -9.98
C VAL A 58 2.61 3.79 -11.22
N VAL A 59 2.10 3.40 -12.39
CA VAL A 59 2.65 3.78 -13.67
C VAL A 59 1.79 4.89 -14.27
N LEU A 60 2.41 6.03 -14.53
CA LEU A 60 1.80 7.13 -15.26
C LEU A 60 2.10 6.94 -16.75
N THR A 61 1.20 6.27 -17.48
CA THR A 61 1.29 6.26 -18.94
C THR A 61 0.76 7.56 -19.53
N ARG A 62 1.42 8.04 -20.59
CA ARG A 62 0.78 9.00 -21.51
C ARG A 62 -0.46 8.34 -22.10
N ALA A 63 -1.58 9.05 -22.11
CA ALA A 63 -2.85 8.58 -22.64
C ALA A 63 -2.68 7.99 -24.06
N GLY A 64 -3.22 6.79 -24.29
CA GLY A 64 -3.44 6.25 -25.64
C GLY A 64 -2.53 5.12 -26.15
N LYS A 65 -1.58 4.58 -25.38
CA LYS A 65 -0.66 3.51 -25.88
C LYS A 65 -0.89 2.09 -25.37
N MET A 66 -1.53 1.90 -24.22
CA MET A 66 -1.83 0.58 -23.62
C MET A 66 -2.97 0.71 -22.60
N SER A 67 -3.80 -0.34 -22.45
CA SER A 67 -4.77 -0.41 -21.36
C SER A 67 -4.03 -0.32 -20.00
N LYS A 68 -4.61 0.42 -19.04
CA LYS A 68 -4.09 0.48 -17.67
C LYS A 68 -4.02 -0.92 -17.04
N GLU A 69 -4.97 -1.80 -17.33
CA GLU A 69 -4.97 -3.18 -16.81
C GLU A 69 -3.84 -4.02 -17.39
N GLU A 70 -3.63 -3.96 -18.71
CA GLU A 70 -2.55 -4.72 -19.38
C GLU A 70 -1.19 -4.29 -18.85
N MET A 71 -0.95 -2.98 -18.78
CA MET A 71 0.30 -2.46 -18.24
C MET A 71 0.49 -2.84 -16.78
N SER A 72 -0.58 -2.78 -15.98
CA SER A 72 -0.53 -3.15 -14.57
C SER A 72 -0.13 -4.62 -14.42
N ARG A 73 -0.71 -5.55 -15.19
CA ARG A 73 -0.35 -6.98 -15.13
C ARG A 73 1.10 -7.24 -15.52
N GLU A 74 1.63 -6.52 -16.50
CA GLU A 74 3.04 -6.69 -16.91
C GLU A 74 4.01 -6.31 -15.81
N VAL A 75 3.77 -5.19 -15.12
CA VAL A 75 4.69 -4.64 -14.11
C VAL A 75 4.42 -5.17 -12.70
N SER A 76 3.24 -5.76 -12.45
CA SER A 76 2.89 -6.32 -11.15
C SER A 76 3.73 -7.55 -10.81
N ILE A 77 4.05 -7.66 -9.53
CA ILE A 77 4.76 -8.80 -8.94
C ILE A 77 3.79 -9.50 -7.99
N GLY A 78 3.37 -10.70 -8.37
CA GLY A 78 2.34 -11.46 -7.66
C GLY A 78 1.15 -11.76 -8.57
N SER A 79 0.19 -12.53 -8.04
CA SER A 79 -1.08 -12.80 -8.71
C SER A 79 -2.11 -11.69 -8.46
N ASP A 80 -3.09 -11.55 -9.34
CA ASP A 80 -4.20 -10.59 -9.13
C ASP A 80 -4.96 -10.90 -7.83
N MET A 81 -5.10 -12.18 -7.46
CA MET A 81 -5.70 -12.59 -6.19
C MET A 81 -4.91 -12.09 -4.98
N PHE A 82 -3.59 -12.16 -5.01
CA PHE A 82 -2.73 -11.63 -3.94
C PHE A 82 -2.91 -10.12 -3.79
N HIS A 83 -2.93 -9.37 -4.90
CA HIS A 83 -3.17 -7.93 -4.85
C HIS A 83 -4.58 -7.58 -4.38
N GLY A 84 -5.59 -8.36 -4.77
CA GLY A 84 -6.97 -8.20 -4.28
C GLY A 84 -7.05 -8.41 -2.78
N GLY A 85 -6.46 -9.49 -2.27
CA GLY A 85 -6.39 -9.77 -0.82
C GLY A 85 -5.65 -8.69 -0.05
N LEU A 86 -4.49 -8.25 -0.54
CA LEU A 86 -3.72 -7.16 0.06
C LEU A 86 -4.53 -5.86 0.12
N SER A 87 -5.25 -5.54 -0.97
CA SER A 87 -6.12 -4.37 -1.05
C SER A 87 -7.28 -4.45 -0.05
N LEU A 88 -7.86 -5.63 0.12
CA LEU A 88 -8.96 -5.86 1.06
C LEU A 88 -8.51 -5.65 2.51
N VAL A 89 -7.38 -6.25 2.90
CA VAL A 89 -6.83 -6.11 4.25
C VAL A 89 -6.42 -4.66 4.52
N MET A 90 -5.76 -4.01 3.55
CA MET A 90 -5.42 -2.60 3.63
C MET A 90 -6.66 -1.72 3.83
N ALA A 91 -7.71 -1.92 3.01
CA ALA A 91 -8.95 -1.17 3.12
C ALA A 91 -9.63 -1.38 4.47
N ALA A 92 -9.70 -2.63 4.95
CA ALA A 92 -10.27 -2.94 6.26
C ALA A 92 -9.49 -2.25 7.39
N ALA A 93 -8.16 -2.33 7.38
CA ALA A 93 -7.31 -1.69 8.39
C ALA A 93 -7.48 -0.16 8.40
N LEU A 94 -7.47 0.47 7.24
CA LEU A 94 -7.66 1.91 7.13
C LEU A 94 -9.06 2.33 7.58
N LEU A 95 -10.11 1.68 7.07
CA LEU A 95 -11.50 2.03 7.39
C LEU A 95 -11.77 1.86 8.89
N VAL A 96 -11.44 0.69 9.45
CA VAL A 96 -11.63 0.44 10.89
C VAL A 96 -10.78 1.40 11.71
N GLY A 97 -9.52 1.63 11.31
CA GLY A 97 -8.64 2.57 11.99
C GLY A 97 -9.17 4.01 12.01
N PHE A 98 -9.71 4.51 10.88
CA PHE A 98 -10.35 5.82 10.80
C PHE A 98 -11.62 5.90 11.66
N VAL A 99 -12.46 4.86 11.63
CA VAL A 99 -13.66 4.78 12.48
C VAL A 99 -13.27 4.84 13.96
N LEU A 100 -12.30 4.03 14.39
CA LEU A 100 -11.84 4.01 15.78
C LEU A 100 -11.23 5.35 16.18
N LYS A 101 -10.34 5.93 15.37
CA LYS A 101 -9.66 7.19 15.68
C LYS A 101 -10.61 8.39 15.77
N TYR A 102 -11.57 8.50 14.84
CA TYR A 102 -12.35 9.73 14.68
C TYR A 102 -13.80 9.64 15.13
N LEU A 103 -14.44 8.45 15.02
CA LEU A 103 -15.84 8.27 15.41
C LEU A 103 -15.97 7.70 16.82
N VAL A 104 -15.21 6.65 17.14
CA VAL A 104 -15.26 5.99 18.45
C VAL A 104 -14.33 6.66 19.46
N LYS A 105 -13.23 7.26 18.99
CA LYS A 105 -12.15 7.91 19.75
C LYS A 105 -11.38 6.93 20.66
N VAL A 106 -11.01 5.77 20.11
CA VAL A 106 -10.28 4.67 20.79
C VAL A 106 -9.09 4.20 19.94
#